data_AF-A0A520B4A4-F1
#
_entry.id   AF-A0A520B4A4-F1
#
_cell.length_a   1.000
_cell.length_b   1.000
_cell.length_c   1.000
_cell.angle_alpha   90.00
_cell.angle_beta   90.00
_cell.angle_gamma   90.00
#
_symmetry.space_group_name_H-M   'P 1'
#
loop_
_entity.id
_entity.type
_entity.pdbx_description
1 polymer ?
#
loop_
_entity_poly.entity_id
_entity_poly.type
_entity_poly.pdbx_seq_one_letter_code
_entity_poly.pdbx_strand_id
1 'polypeptide(L)'
;TFEAKWSAEVTEAAGQVDTETIRLATGLLLPIWSALPSDHLAVNRIADAHGNSWLGRLVFDQHVVQLYTKLGIAKTDDLPVDAIARSVLSGRSVDVVRPFPMTLRRSIVNGNPRVEIVDAPASQVPWLKSLGCFTEIIAYRTRVFVRATDAEAVLSRILKAS
;
A
#
# COMPACT_ATOMS: atom_id res chain seq x y z
N THR A 1 8.68 -42.48 -0.83
CA THR A 1 7.45 -42.38 -1.68
C THR A 1 6.95 -40.95 -1.65
N PHE A 2 6.05 -40.57 -2.55
CA PHE A 2 5.41 -39.25 -2.55
C PHE A 2 4.69 -38.98 -1.22
N GLU A 3 3.91 -39.94 -0.73
CA GLU A 3 3.15 -39.86 0.51
C GLU A 3 3.98 -39.51 1.75
N ALA A 4 5.18 -40.12 1.89
CA ALA A 4 6.08 -39.81 3.00
C ALA A 4 6.63 -38.39 2.94
N LYS A 5 6.95 -37.89 1.73
CA LYS A 5 7.42 -36.51 1.54
C LYS A 5 6.30 -35.50 1.75
N TRP A 6 5.10 -35.78 1.25
CA TRP A 6 3.91 -34.95 1.46
C TRP A 6 3.54 -34.84 2.95
N SER A 7 3.59 -35.95 3.69
CA SER A 7 3.29 -35.95 5.13
C SER A 7 4.30 -35.14 5.93
N ALA A 8 5.59 -35.19 5.54
CA ALA A 8 6.62 -34.36 6.14
C ALA A 8 6.36 -32.87 5.88
N GLU A 9 6.00 -32.50 4.65
CA GLU A 9 5.69 -31.12 4.26
C GLU A 9 4.44 -30.57 4.98
N VAL A 10 3.38 -31.36 5.12
CA VAL A 10 2.18 -30.98 5.90
C VAL A 10 2.53 -30.74 7.37
N THR A 11 3.40 -31.58 7.95
CA THR A 11 3.83 -31.44 9.35
C THR A 11 4.65 -30.17 9.54
N GLU A 12 5.53 -29.86 8.59
CA GLU A 12 6.32 -28.62 8.58
C GLU A 12 5.42 -27.38 8.43
N ALA A 13 4.48 -27.40 7.49
CA ALA A 13 3.56 -26.30 7.25
C ALA A 13 2.60 -26.05 8.43
N ALA A 14 2.19 -27.10 9.16
CA ALA A 14 1.34 -26.96 10.34
C ALA A 14 2.01 -26.16 11.49
N GLY A 15 3.35 -26.12 11.51
CA GLY A 15 4.10 -25.29 12.46
C GLY A 15 4.24 -23.82 12.03
N GLN A 16 3.89 -23.47 10.80
CA GLN A 16 3.98 -22.12 10.26
C GLN A 16 2.62 -21.44 10.34
N VAL A 17 2.51 -20.43 11.20
CA VAL A 17 1.32 -19.57 11.25
C VAL A 17 1.49 -18.47 10.22
N ASP A 18 0.68 -18.50 9.17
CA ASP A 18 0.55 -17.37 8.24
C ASP A 18 -0.40 -16.33 8.84
N THR A 19 -0.03 -15.05 8.74
CA THR A 19 -0.81 -13.94 9.29
C THR A 19 -1.06 -12.92 8.18
N GLU A 20 -2.31 -12.82 7.76
CA GLU A 20 -2.74 -11.81 6.79
C GLU A 20 -3.67 -10.80 7.45
N THR A 21 -3.48 -9.51 7.11
CA THR A 21 -4.43 -8.46 7.51
C THR A 21 -5.42 -8.22 6.38
N ILE A 22 -6.69 -8.51 6.66
CA ILE A 22 -7.81 -8.21 5.77
C ILE A 22 -8.58 -7.00 6.27
N ARG A 23 -8.96 -6.11 5.35
CA ARG A 23 -9.75 -4.91 5.66
C ARG A 23 -11.16 -5.07 5.13
N LEU A 24 -12.14 -4.82 5.98
CA LEU A 24 -13.55 -5.03 5.68
C LEU A 24 -14.33 -3.73 5.88
N ALA A 25 -15.00 -3.26 4.84
CA ALA A 25 -16.00 -2.21 4.96
C ALA A 25 -17.32 -2.83 5.43
N THR A 26 -17.77 -2.48 6.62
CA THR A 26 -18.99 -3.02 7.27
C THR A 26 -20.04 -1.94 7.51
N GLY A 27 -21.27 -2.33 7.87
CA GLY A 27 -22.36 -1.39 8.16
C GLY A 27 -23.22 -1.08 6.93
N LEU A 28 -23.70 0.16 6.81
CA LEU A 28 -24.51 0.59 5.67
C LEU A 28 -23.62 0.79 4.43
N LEU A 29 -23.63 -0.19 3.53
CA LEU A 29 -22.79 -0.17 2.33
C LEU A 29 -23.35 0.70 1.21
N LEU A 30 -24.68 0.81 1.07
CA LEU A 30 -25.31 1.56 -0.02
C LEU A 30 -24.87 3.04 -0.07
N PRO A 31 -24.79 3.78 1.06
CA PRO A 31 -24.33 5.17 1.04
C PRO A 31 -22.88 5.36 0.55
N ILE A 32 -22.02 4.35 0.71
CA ILE A 32 -20.60 4.41 0.35
C ILE A 32 -20.26 3.56 -0.89
N TRP A 33 -21.28 3.04 -1.60
CA TRP A 33 -21.09 2.05 -2.65
C TRP A 33 -20.20 2.55 -3.80
N SER A 34 -20.35 3.82 -4.16
CA SER A 34 -19.52 4.49 -5.19
C SER A 34 -18.09 4.78 -4.74
N ALA A 35 -17.84 4.77 -3.43
CA ALA A 35 -16.51 4.96 -2.86
C ALA A 35 -15.70 3.66 -2.87
N LEU A 36 -16.36 2.51 -2.73
CA LEU A 36 -15.74 1.20 -2.72
C LEU A 36 -15.16 0.81 -4.08
N PRO A 37 -14.15 -0.08 -4.11
CA PRO A 37 -13.55 -0.57 -5.35
C PRO A 37 -14.56 -1.29 -6.24
N SER A 38 -14.44 -1.15 -7.55
CA SER A 38 -15.35 -1.79 -8.52
C SER A 38 -14.84 -3.15 -9.04
N ASP A 39 -13.62 -3.53 -8.70
CA ASP A 39 -12.98 -4.78 -9.13
C ASP A 39 -13.48 -6.01 -8.37
N HIS A 40 -13.97 -5.84 -7.14
CA HIS A 40 -14.46 -6.94 -6.31
C HIS A 40 -15.84 -6.68 -5.71
N LEU A 41 -16.90 -6.73 -6.54
CA LEU A 41 -18.29 -6.44 -6.16
C LEU A 41 -18.98 -7.60 -5.40
N ALA A 42 -18.39 -8.07 -4.31
CA ALA A 42 -18.97 -9.10 -3.45
C ALA A 42 -19.06 -8.62 -1.99
N VAL A 43 -20.13 -9.05 -1.31
CA VAL A 43 -20.27 -8.95 0.15
C VAL A 43 -19.86 -10.29 0.74
N ASN A 44 -18.80 -10.27 1.54
CA ASN A 44 -18.19 -11.43 2.15
C ASN A 44 -18.63 -11.57 3.61
N ARG A 45 -18.80 -12.82 4.05
CA ARG A 45 -18.90 -13.17 5.47
C ARG A 45 -17.60 -13.81 5.90
N ILE A 46 -16.96 -13.25 6.92
CA ILE A 46 -15.76 -13.80 7.55
C ILE A 46 -16.20 -14.38 8.88
N ALA A 47 -15.90 -15.65 9.12
CA ALA A 47 -16.23 -16.34 10.37
C ALA A 47 -14.96 -16.90 11.00
N ASP A 48 -14.84 -16.76 12.32
CA ASP A 48 -13.75 -17.38 13.07
C ASP A 48 -14.19 -18.72 13.71
N ALA A 49 -13.22 -19.43 14.29
CA ALA A 49 -13.46 -20.70 14.98
C ALA A 49 -14.31 -20.55 16.26
N HIS A 50 -14.47 -19.33 16.78
CA HIS A 50 -15.26 -19.02 17.96
C HIS A 50 -16.73 -18.70 17.62
N GLY A 51 -17.09 -18.71 16.34
CA GLY A 51 -18.45 -18.44 15.88
C GLY A 51 -18.76 -16.95 15.70
N ASN A 52 -17.78 -16.06 15.86
CA ASN A 52 -17.95 -14.66 15.49
C ASN A 52 -18.03 -14.55 13.97
N SER A 53 -18.85 -13.63 13.46
CA SER A 53 -18.85 -13.35 12.02
C SER A 53 -19.02 -11.87 11.71
N TRP A 54 -18.31 -11.43 10.67
CA TRP A 54 -18.36 -10.09 10.12
C TRP A 54 -18.85 -10.14 8.69
N LEU A 55 -19.80 -9.25 8.35
CA LEU A 55 -20.36 -9.14 6.99
C LEU A 55 -19.99 -7.79 6.39
N GLY A 56 -19.40 -7.79 5.20
CA GLY A 56 -18.97 -6.55 4.55
C GLY A 56 -18.28 -6.75 3.22
N ARG A 57 -17.75 -5.67 2.63
CA ARG A 57 -16.95 -5.75 1.40
C ARG A 57 -15.46 -5.74 1.72
N LEU A 58 -14.71 -6.65 1.12
CA LEU A 58 -13.25 -6.67 1.25
C LEU A 58 -12.66 -5.43 0.56
N VAL A 59 -11.72 -4.80 1.22
CA VAL A 59 -10.96 -3.65 0.72
C VAL A 59 -9.50 -4.06 0.67
N PHE A 60 -9.01 -4.35 -0.53
CA PHE A 60 -7.59 -4.66 -0.72
C PHE A 60 -6.73 -3.43 -0.45
N ASP A 61 -5.52 -3.64 0.04
CA ASP A 61 -4.56 -2.61 0.48
C ASP A 61 -4.34 -1.52 -0.56
N GLN A 62 -4.30 -1.96 -1.82
CA GLN A 62 -4.14 -1.10 -2.96
C GLN A 62 -5.26 -0.04 -3.11
N HIS A 63 -6.44 -0.26 -2.52
CA HIS A 63 -7.61 0.63 -2.57
C HIS A 63 -7.89 1.40 -1.28
N VAL A 64 -7.25 1.01 -0.17
CA VAL A 64 -7.49 1.58 1.16
C VAL A 64 -7.33 3.08 1.13
N VAL A 65 -6.24 3.56 0.53
CA VAL A 65 -5.93 4.99 0.44
C VAL A 65 -7.04 5.74 -0.30
N GLN A 66 -7.43 5.27 -1.49
CA GLN A 66 -8.44 5.94 -2.30
C GLN A 66 -9.81 5.94 -1.60
N LEU A 67 -10.16 4.83 -0.94
CA LEU A 67 -11.39 4.74 -0.16
C LEU A 67 -11.41 5.77 0.97
N TYR A 68 -10.31 5.88 1.73
CA TYR A 68 -10.23 6.80 2.86
C TYR A 68 -10.30 8.26 2.40
N THR A 69 -9.65 8.59 1.28
CA THR A 69 -9.76 9.91 0.64
C THR A 69 -11.20 10.20 0.23
N LYS A 70 -11.88 9.28 -0.46
CA LYS A 70 -13.27 9.47 -0.90
C LYS A 70 -14.26 9.60 0.27
N LEU A 71 -13.99 8.95 1.39
CA LEU A 71 -14.81 9.05 2.59
C LEU A 71 -14.50 10.30 3.43
N GLY A 72 -13.44 11.06 3.10
CA GLY A 72 -13.00 12.22 3.88
C GLY A 72 -12.44 11.87 5.25
N ILE A 73 -12.04 10.61 5.46
CA ILE A 73 -11.54 10.09 6.76
C ILE A 73 -10.01 10.20 6.85
N ALA A 74 -9.32 10.29 5.71
CA ALA A 74 -7.86 10.27 5.66
C ALA A 74 -7.23 11.50 6.34
N LYS A 75 -6.58 11.28 7.50
CA LYS A 75 -5.29 11.92 7.77
C LYS A 75 -4.23 11.00 7.18
N THR A 76 -3.33 11.55 6.38
CA THR A 76 -2.23 10.79 5.77
C THR A 76 -1.47 9.92 6.78
N ASP A 77 -1.37 10.41 8.02
CA ASP A 77 -0.61 9.80 9.11
C ASP A 77 -1.20 8.45 9.59
N ASP A 78 -2.47 8.16 9.29
CA ASP A 78 -3.17 6.94 9.73
C ASP A 78 -3.14 5.82 8.67
N LEU A 79 -2.57 6.08 7.48
CA LEU A 79 -2.56 5.11 6.40
C LEU A 79 -1.40 4.11 6.53
N PRO A 80 -1.67 2.79 6.41
CA PRO A 80 -0.62 1.77 6.43
C PRO A 80 0.35 1.98 5.27
N VAL A 81 1.65 2.02 5.57
CA VAL A 81 2.68 2.31 4.56
C VAL A 81 2.73 1.27 3.45
N ASP A 82 2.52 0.00 3.78
CA ASP A 82 2.40 -1.10 2.84
C ASP A 82 1.24 -0.88 1.85
N ALA A 83 0.10 -0.39 2.35
CA ALA A 83 -1.05 -0.04 1.51
C ALA A 83 -0.76 1.15 0.59
N ILE A 84 -0.02 2.16 1.09
CA ILE A 84 0.46 3.28 0.25
C ILE A 84 1.38 2.75 -0.86
N ALA A 85 2.39 1.96 -0.51
CA ALA A 85 3.33 1.39 -1.48
C ALA A 85 2.62 0.57 -2.57
N ARG A 86 1.71 -0.33 -2.18
CA ARG A 86 0.93 -1.16 -3.12
C ARG A 86 0.00 -0.30 -3.98
N SER A 87 -0.70 0.67 -3.40
CA SER A 87 -1.53 1.61 -4.14
C SER A 87 -0.72 2.34 -5.21
N VAL A 88 0.44 2.89 -4.83
CA VAL A 88 1.31 3.61 -5.76
C VAL A 88 1.82 2.69 -6.88
N LEU A 89 2.35 1.52 -6.54
CA LEU A 89 2.89 0.55 -7.51
C LEU A 89 1.81 0.02 -8.48
N SER A 90 0.55 -0.06 -8.02
CA SER A 90 -0.59 -0.40 -8.90
C SER A 90 -0.95 0.70 -9.90
N GLY A 91 -0.31 1.87 -9.84
CA GLY A 91 -0.48 2.99 -10.76
C GLY A 91 -1.33 4.14 -10.22
N ARG A 92 -1.80 4.06 -8.97
CA ARG A 92 -2.54 5.16 -8.33
C ARG A 92 -1.56 6.21 -7.79
N SER A 93 -2.01 7.45 -7.72
CA SER A 93 -1.29 8.51 -7.01
C SER A 93 -1.82 8.64 -5.59
N VAL A 94 -0.92 8.91 -4.65
CA VAL A 94 -1.24 9.08 -3.23
C VAL A 94 -0.64 10.39 -2.76
N ASP A 95 -1.49 11.31 -2.32
CA ASP A 95 -1.04 12.56 -1.72
C ASP A 95 -0.74 12.34 -0.24
N VAL A 96 0.40 12.85 0.21
CA VAL A 96 0.83 12.78 1.59
C VAL A 96 1.19 14.17 2.11
N VAL A 97 0.76 14.49 3.33
CA VAL A 97 0.96 15.82 3.93
C VAL A 97 2.24 15.91 4.77
N ARG A 98 2.71 14.76 5.28
CA ARG A 98 3.90 14.65 6.11
C ARG A 98 4.95 13.74 5.47
N PRO A 99 6.24 13.98 5.73
CA PRO A 99 6.80 15.09 6.51
C PRO A 99 6.71 16.47 5.81
N PHE A 100 6.32 16.50 4.54
CA PHE A 100 5.91 17.69 3.81
C PHE A 100 4.88 17.29 2.74
N PRO A 101 4.10 18.24 2.19
CA PRO A 101 3.18 17.97 1.10
C PRO A 101 3.91 17.41 -0.11
N MET A 102 3.57 16.20 -0.55
CA MET A 102 4.11 15.57 -1.75
C MET A 102 3.12 14.57 -2.33
N THR A 103 3.26 14.28 -3.62
CA THR A 103 2.48 13.22 -4.28
C THR A 103 3.39 12.05 -4.59
N LEU A 104 3.00 10.87 -4.13
CA LEU A 104 3.64 9.60 -4.49
C LEU A 104 2.91 9.02 -5.69
N ARG A 105 3.63 8.74 -6.78
CA ARG A 105 3.04 8.07 -7.96
C ARG A 105 4.00 7.06 -8.57
N ARG A 106 3.46 6.10 -9.31
CA ARG A 106 4.30 5.23 -10.15
C ARG A 106 4.71 5.96 -11.41
N SER A 107 6.00 5.89 -11.72
CA SER A 107 6.60 6.41 -12.95
C SER A 107 7.41 5.32 -13.62
N ILE A 108 7.41 5.32 -14.96
CA ILE A 108 8.25 4.44 -15.77
C ILE A 108 9.29 5.31 -16.45
N VAL A 109 10.57 5.03 -16.17
CA VAL A 109 11.70 5.76 -16.77
C VAL A 109 12.64 4.73 -17.38
N ASN A 110 12.92 4.88 -18.67
CA ASN A 110 13.71 3.91 -19.44
C ASN A 110 13.24 2.46 -19.24
N GLY A 111 11.92 2.24 -19.28
CA GLY A 111 11.31 0.92 -19.11
C GLY A 111 11.24 0.39 -17.67
N ASN A 112 11.88 1.05 -16.70
CA ASN A 112 11.93 0.59 -15.32
C ASN A 112 10.85 1.28 -14.46
N PRO A 113 9.97 0.52 -13.78
CA PRO A 113 8.99 1.09 -12.86
C PRO A 113 9.65 1.56 -11.57
N ARG A 114 9.22 2.71 -11.08
CA ARG A 114 9.72 3.38 -9.88
C ARG A 114 8.58 4.10 -9.18
N VAL A 115 8.72 4.34 -7.89
CA VAL A 115 7.90 5.33 -7.18
C VAL A 115 8.58 6.68 -7.34
N GLU A 116 7.84 7.69 -7.77
CA GLU A 116 8.27 9.07 -7.83
C GLU A 116 7.68 9.85 -6.67
N ILE A 117 8.52 10.68 -6.05
CA ILE A 117 8.10 11.72 -5.12
C ILE A 117 8.01 13.01 -5.93
N VAL A 118 6.79 13.37 -6.31
CA VAL A 118 6.51 14.55 -7.11
C VAL A 118 6.60 15.79 -6.25
N ASP A 119 7.20 16.85 -6.82
CA ASP A 119 7.34 18.17 -6.19
C ASP A 119 8.04 18.16 -4.82
N ALA A 120 8.93 17.20 -4.59
CA ALA A 120 9.80 17.18 -3.42
C ALA A 120 10.60 18.51 -3.32
N PRO A 121 10.55 19.24 -2.20
CA PRO A 121 11.30 20.49 -2.03
C PRO A 121 12.80 20.25 -2.22
N ALA A 122 13.49 21.15 -2.91
CA ALA A 122 14.93 21.02 -3.19
C ALA A 122 15.77 20.87 -1.90
N SER A 123 15.36 21.54 -0.81
CA SER A 123 15.99 21.43 0.51
C SER A 123 15.87 20.05 1.14
N GLN A 124 14.86 19.26 0.75
CA GLN A 124 14.60 17.92 1.29
C GLN A 124 15.29 16.82 0.48
N VAL A 125 15.81 17.11 -0.72
CA VAL A 125 16.48 16.11 -1.58
C VAL A 125 17.66 15.41 -0.89
N PRO A 126 18.58 16.11 -0.17
CA PRO A 126 19.65 15.44 0.55
C PRO A 126 19.12 14.47 1.62
N TRP A 127 18.08 14.87 2.36
CA TRP A 127 17.44 14.04 3.36
C TRP A 127 16.75 12.81 2.74
N LEU A 128 15.98 12.98 1.67
CA LEU A 128 15.36 11.88 0.92
C LEU A 128 16.42 10.88 0.41
N LYS A 129 17.54 11.36 -0.12
CA LYS A 129 18.66 10.50 -0.54
C LYS A 129 19.23 9.69 0.61
N SER A 130 19.37 10.30 1.80
CA SER A 130 19.83 9.58 3.00
C SER A 130 18.92 8.42 3.40
N LEU A 131 17.63 8.47 3.04
CA LEU A 131 16.65 7.42 3.32
C LEU A 131 16.58 6.33 2.24
N GLY A 132 17.32 6.47 1.14
CA GLY A 132 17.35 5.50 0.02
C GLY A 132 16.66 5.97 -1.26
N CYS A 133 16.22 7.22 -1.34
CA CYS A 133 15.83 7.81 -2.62
C CYS A 133 17.04 8.07 -3.52
N PHE A 134 16.79 8.16 -4.82
CA PHE A 134 17.78 8.64 -5.79
C PHE A 134 17.16 9.70 -6.69
N THR A 135 17.99 10.39 -7.46
CA THR A 135 17.54 11.47 -8.36
C THR A 135 18.05 11.28 -9.76
N GLU A 136 17.24 11.67 -10.74
CA GLU A 136 17.66 11.79 -12.14
C GLU A 136 17.21 13.15 -12.68
N ILE A 137 17.94 13.68 -13.67
CA ILE A 137 17.55 14.88 -14.40
C ILE A 137 16.78 14.44 -15.65
N ILE A 138 15.49 14.75 -15.69
CA ILE A 138 14.60 14.40 -16.81
C ILE A 138 13.84 15.66 -17.20
N ALA A 139 13.83 15.98 -18.50
CA ALA A 139 13.22 17.21 -19.02
C ALA A 139 13.67 18.47 -18.25
N TYR A 140 14.98 18.59 -18.03
CA TYR A 140 15.62 19.71 -17.32
C TYR A 140 15.20 19.89 -15.86
N ARG A 141 14.60 18.87 -15.24
CA ARG A 141 14.20 18.89 -13.82
C ARG A 141 14.81 17.74 -13.05
N THR A 142 15.29 18.02 -11.85
CA THR A 142 15.68 16.98 -10.88
C THR A 142 14.43 16.33 -10.32
N ARG A 143 14.26 15.03 -10.59
CA ARG A 143 13.14 14.22 -10.09
C ARG A 143 13.65 13.23 -9.06
N VAL A 144 12.86 12.98 -8.02
CA VAL A 144 13.21 12.08 -6.91
C VAL A 144 12.45 10.77 -7.05
N PHE A 145 13.16 9.66 -6.90
CA PHE A 145 12.62 8.32 -7.08
C PHE A 145 13.00 7.39 -5.95
N VAL A 146 12.20 6.34 -5.81
CA VAL A 146 12.45 5.13 -5.02
C VAL A 146 12.33 3.94 -5.97
N ARG A 147 13.23 2.95 -5.84
CA ARG A 147 13.14 1.72 -6.64
C ARG A 147 11.87 0.97 -6.26
N ALA A 148 11.19 0.37 -7.24
CA ALA A 148 9.96 -0.37 -6.98
C ALA A 148 10.17 -1.52 -5.96
N THR A 149 11.34 -2.17 -5.99
CA THR A 149 11.71 -3.25 -5.06
C THR A 149 11.85 -2.79 -3.60
N ASP A 150 12.23 -1.53 -3.40
CA ASP A 150 12.57 -0.98 -2.09
C ASP A 150 11.46 -0.04 -1.57
N ALA A 151 10.34 0.05 -2.31
CA ALA A 151 9.31 1.06 -2.12
C ALA A 151 8.75 1.08 -0.70
N GLU A 152 8.32 -0.07 -0.18
CA GLU A 152 7.75 -0.18 1.15
C GLU A 152 8.75 0.24 2.24
N ALA A 153 9.98 -0.28 2.17
CA ALA A 153 11.01 0.00 3.17
C ALA A 153 11.47 1.46 3.18
N VAL A 154 11.59 2.10 2.01
CA VAL A 154 12.01 3.51 1.90
C VAL A 154 10.86 4.44 2.25
N LEU A 155 9.63 4.18 1.78
CA LEU A 155 8.45 4.97 2.16
C LEU A 155 8.17 4.88 3.66
N SER A 156 8.43 3.72 4.29
CA SER A 156 8.30 3.56 5.74
C SER A 156 9.23 4.49 6.50
N ARG A 157 10.48 4.62 6.04
CA ARG A 157 11.45 5.56 6.61
C ARG A 157 11.03 7.02 6.40
N ILE A 158 10.53 7.37 5.23
CA ILE A 158 10.08 8.74 4.90
C ILE A 158 8.88 9.15 5.75
N LEU A 159 7.87 8.28 5.86
CA LEU A 159 6.59 8.60 6.49
C LEU A 159 6.63 8.45 8.02
N LYS A 160 7.56 7.67 8.58
CA LYS A 160 7.75 7.53 10.04
C LYS A 160 8.80 8.45 10.64
N ALA A 161 9.60 9.12 9.82
CA ALA A 161 10.53 10.14 10.29
C ALA A 161 9.73 11.38 10.71
N SER A 162 9.37 11.44 11.99
CA SER A 162 8.79 12.59 12.68
C SER A 162 9.62 12.92 13.91
#